data_AF-A0A7C0YXQ3-F1
#
_entry.id   AF-A0A7C0YXQ3-F1
#
_cell.length_a   1.000
_cell.length_b   1.000
_cell.length_c   1.000
_cell.angle_alpha   90.00
_cell.angle_beta   90.00
_cell.angle_gamma   90.00
#
_symmetry.space_group_name_H-M   'P 1'
#
loop_
_entity.id
_entity.type
_entity.pdbx_description
1 polymer ?
#
loop_
_entity_poly.entity_id
_entity_poly.type
_entity_poly.pdbx_seq_one_letter_code
_entity_poly.pdbx_strand_id
1 'polypeptide(L)' 'IDPALLGEGSFVLATFKYAAHRAYLDRGVYADIALLYRSGGFCPLEWTYPDYRQQHLLEWLASVRRMFLWLVRRAK' A
#
# COMPACT_ATOMS: atom_id res chain seq x y z
N ILE A 1 -14.47 -3.23 -3.51
CA ILE A 1 -13.14 -2.69 -3.82
C ILE A 1 -12.69 -1.94 -2.58
N ASP A 2 -11.61 -2.36 -1.95
CA ASP A 2 -11.09 -1.73 -0.73
C ASP A 2 -10.30 -0.48 -1.12
N PRO A 3 -10.57 0.70 -0.52
CA PRO A 3 -9.79 1.89 -0.78
C PRO A 3 -8.36 1.72 -0.22
N ALA A 4 -7.41 2.31 -0.93
CA ALA A 4 -5.99 2.20 -0.61
C ALA A 4 -5.29 3.57 -0.65
N LEU A 5 -4.30 3.75 0.22
CA LEU A 5 -3.40 4.89 0.23
C LEU A 5 -2.03 4.46 -0.28
N LEU A 6 -1.52 5.20 -1.26
CA LEU A 6 -0.15 5.06 -1.78
C LEU A 6 0.74 6.12 -1.13
N GLY A 7 1.66 5.68 -0.28
CA GLY A 7 2.70 6.52 0.31
C GLY A 7 4.04 6.37 -0.41
N GLU A 8 5.05 7.13 0.06
CA GLU A 8 6.41 7.01 -0.46
C GLU A 8 7.04 5.64 -0.12
N GLY A 9 6.78 5.11 1.08
CA GLY A 9 7.39 3.86 1.56
C GLY A 9 6.44 2.67 1.63
N SER A 10 5.13 2.87 1.42
CA SER A 10 4.14 1.83 1.69
C SER A 10 2.88 1.98 0.85
N PHE A 11 2.16 0.86 0.71
CA PHE A 11 0.82 0.81 0.17
C PHE A 11 -0.10 0.23 1.26
N VAL A 12 -1.10 1.01 1.67
CA VAL A 12 -1.94 0.74 2.85
C VAL A 12 -3.39 0.56 2.42
N LEU A 13 -4.02 -0.54 2.82
CA LEU A 13 -5.42 -0.84 2.57
C LEU A 13 -6.26 -0.43 3.78
N ALA A 14 -7.47 0.08 3.51
CA ALA A 14 -8.51 0.16 4.53
C ALA A 14 -9.32 -1.14 4.51
N THR A 15 -9.56 -1.75 5.67
CA THR A 15 -10.28 -3.03 5.76
C THR A 15 -11.12 -3.10 7.03
N PHE A 16 -12.27 -3.78 6.97
CA PHE A 16 -13.08 -4.11 8.14
C PHE A 16 -12.65 -5.41 8.83
N LYS A 17 -11.65 -6.10 8.29
CA LYS A 17 -11.16 -7.37 8.83
C LYS A 17 -10.08 -7.08 9.88
N TYR A 18 -10.34 -7.48 11.11
CA TYR A 18 -9.34 -7.39 12.19
C TYR A 18 -8.17 -8.36 11.94
N ALA A 19 -6.95 -7.91 12.23
CA ALA A 19 -5.76 -8.75 12.42
C ALA A 19 -4.74 -8.00 13.29
N ALA A 20 -3.90 -8.73 14.03
CA ALA A 20 -3.01 -8.14 15.03
C ALA A 20 -1.99 -7.12 14.48
N HIS A 21 -1.62 -7.22 13.20
CA HIS A 21 -0.70 -6.29 12.53
C HIS A 21 -1.39 -5.03 11.98
N ARG A 22 -2.72 -4.91 12.11
CA ARG A 22 -3.49 -3.81 11.52
C ARG A 22 -3.80 -2.76 12.56
N ALA A 23 -3.51 -1.52 12.24
CA ALA A 23 -3.80 -0.39 13.13
C ALA A 23 -5.29 -0.05 13.04
N TYR A 24 -5.98 0.00 14.18
CA TYR A 24 -7.35 0.48 14.22
C TYR A 24 -7.39 1.98 13.87
N LEU A 25 -8.32 2.36 12.99
CA LEU A 25 -8.54 3.77 12.62
C LEU A 25 -9.77 4.31 13.36
N ASP A 26 -10.96 3.93 12.90
CA ASP A 26 -12.26 4.28 13.48
C ASP A 26 -13.37 3.40 12.88
N ARG A 27 -14.54 3.29 13.53
CA ARG A 27 -15.76 2.63 13.03
C ARG A 27 -15.55 1.21 12.50
N GLY A 28 -14.69 0.43 13.15
CA GLY A 28 -14.37 -0.93 12.73
C GLY A 28 -13.48 -1.01 11.49
N VAL A 29 -12.93 0.11 11.01
CA VAL A 29 -11.95 0.16 9.92
C VAL A 29 -10.54 0.10 10.48
N TYR A 30 -9.70 -0.69 9.82
CA TYR A 30 -8.30 -0.87 10.14
C TYR A 30 -7.43 -0.49 8.93
N ALA A 31 -6.26 0.08 9.20
CA ALA A 31 -5.19 0.25 8.24
C ALA A 31 -4.32 -1.00 8.22
N ASP A 32 -4.22 -1.61 7.03
CA ASP A 32 -3.36 -2.76 6.75
C ASP A 32 -2.24 -2.34 5.81
N ILE A 33 -0.99 -2.38 6.29
CA ILE A 33 0.17 -2.20 5.43
C ILE A 33 0.27 -3.46 4.56
N ALA A 34 -0.13 -3.33 3.29
CA ALA A 34 -0.17 -4.45 2.37
C ALA A 34 1.14 -4.60 1.59
N LEU A 35 1.87 -3.53 1.29
CA LEU A 35 3.18 -3.59 0.62
C LEU A 35 4.14 -2.57 1.23
N LEU A 36 5.42 -2.91 1.29
CA LEU A 36 6.50 -1.97 1.59
C LEU A 36 7.35 -1.71 0.35
N TYR A 37 7.71 -0.46 0.11
CA TYR A 37 8.64 -0.12 -0.96
C TYR A 37 10.09 -0.20 -0.45
N ARG A 38 10.84 -1.21 -0.87
CA ARG A 38 12.24 -1.42 -0.49
C ARG A 38 13.02 -2.00 -1.65
N SER A 39 14.33 -1.72 -1.70
CA SER A 39 15.23 -2.25 -2.74
C SER A 39 14.73 -1.99 -4.18
N GLY A 40 14.06 -0.85 -4.41
CA GLY A 40 13.57 -0.45 -5.73
C GLY A 40 12.21 -1.01 -6.15
N GLY A 41 11.53 -1.79 -5.31
CA GLY A 41 10.23 -2.39 -5.63
C GLY A 41 9.26 -2.46 -4.46
N PHE A 42 7.99 -2.70 -4.77
CA PHE A 42 7.01 -3.08 -3.75
C PHE A 42 7.20 -4.55 -3.37
N CYS A 43 7.45 -4.78 -2.09
CA CYS A 43 7.58 -6.10 -1.51
C CYS A 43 6.32 -6.43 -0.70
N PRO A 44 5.64 -7.54 -1.03
CA PRO A 44 4.62 -8.12 -0.16
C PRO A 44 5.17 -8.51 1.20
N LEU A 45 4.29 -8.44 2.20
CA LEU A 45 4.47 -8.94 3.55
C LEU A 45 3.81 -10.32 3.68
N GLU A 46 4.09 -11.01 4.79
CA GLU A 46 3.60 -12.38 5.02
C GLU A 46 2.07 -12.47 4.95
N TRP A 47 1.38 -11.42 5.39
CA TRP A 47 -0.09 -11.32 5.42
C TRP A 47 -0.72 -10.62 4.21
N THR A 48 0.08 -10.17 3.22
CA THR A 48 -0.47 -9.50 2.03
C THR A 48 -1.41 -10.43 1.27
N TYR A 49 -2.62 -9.95 0.96
CA TYR A 49 -3.59 -10.71 0.17
C TYR A 49 -3.01 -11.15 -1.20
N PRO A 50 -3.34 -12.37 -1.69
CA PRO A 50 -2.78 -12.90 -2.94
C PRO A 50 -2.92 -11.98 -4.14
N ASP A 51 -4.07 -11.30 -4.26
CA ASP A 51 -4.35 -10.39 -5.38
C ASP A 51 -3.39 -9.18 -5.40
N TYR A 52 -2.85 -8.80 -4.24
CA TYR A 52 -1.87 -7.72 -4.13
C TYR A 52 -0.43 -8.16 -4.33
N ARG A 53 -0.17 -9.47 -4.48
CA ARG A 53 1.16 -10.03 -4.77
C ARG A 53 1.43 -10.15 -6.27
N GLN A 54 0.44 -9.86 -7.10
CA GLN A 54 0.54 -10.06 -8.54
C GLN A 54 1.58 -9.11 -9.15
N GLN A 55 2.51 -9.66 -9.92
CA GLN A 55 3.65 -8.91 -10.48
C GLN A 55 3.20 -7.67 -11.27
N HIS A 56 2.17 -7.81 -12.12
CA HIS A 56 1.64 -6.71 -12.91
C HIS A 56 1.10 -5.56 -12.05
N LEU A 57 0.50 -5.88 -10.89
CA LEU A 57 0.02 -4.87 -9.95
C LEU A 57 1.20 -4.15 -9.27
N LEU A 58 2.22 -4.90 -8.85
CA LEU A 58 3.41 -4.31 -8.21
C LEU A 58 4.14 -3.35 -9.16
N GLU A 59 4.28 -3.73 -10.43
CA GLU A 59 4.88 -2.91 -11.49
C GLU A 59 4.04 -1.67 -11.80
N TRP A 60 2.72 -1.83 -11.86
CA TRP A 60 1.79 -0.72 -12.02
C TRP A 60 1.87 0.26 -10.84
N LEU A 61 1.82 -0.23 -9.60
CA LEU A 61 1.96 0.58 -8.38
C LEU A 61 3.30 1.31 -8.34
N ALA A 62 4.40 0.65 -8.75
CA ALA A 62 5.70 1.30 -8.85
C ALA A 62 5.69 2.47 -9.85
N SER A 63 4.94 2.34 -10.94
CA SER A 63 4.75 3.40 -11.93
C SER A 63 3.92 4.57 -11.39
N VAL A 64 2.81 4.29 -10.71
CA VAL A 64 1.99 5.31 -10.04
C VAL A 64 2.82 6.03 -8.96
N ARG A 65 3.63 5.31 -8.19
CA ARG A 65 4.52 5.89 -7.17
C ARG A 65 5.52 6.86 -7.77
N ARG A 66 6.14 6.55 -8.92
CA ARG A 66 7.06 7.48 -9.60
C ARG A 66 6.36 8.80 -9.96
N MET A 67 5.14 8.73 -10.47
CA MET A 67 4.32 9.91 -10.76
C MET A 67 3.98 10.69 -9.49
N PHE A 68 3.52 10.00 -8.44
CA PHE A 68 3.23 10.60 -7.13
C PHE A 68 4.44 11.37 -6.56
N LEU A 69 5.62 10.76 -6.53
CA LEU A 69 6.82 11.40 -6.02
C LEU A 69 7.26 12.59 -6.87
N TRP A 70 7.05 12.54 -8.18
CA TRP A 70 7.29 13.69 -9.05
C TRP A 70 6.37 14.86 -8.70
N LEU A 71 5.08 14.60 -8.42
CA LEU A 71 4.12 15.63 -7.99
C LEU A 71 4.50 16.23 -6.65
N VAL A 72 4.80 15.40 -5.64
CA VAL A 72 5.18 15.87 -4.30
C VAL A 72 6.45 16.73 -4.35
N ARG A 73 7.43 16.39 -5.20
CA ARG A 73 8.65 17.20 -5.36
C ARG A 73 8.39 18.57 -5.97
N ARG A 74 7.34 18.74 -6.79
CA ARG A 74 6.98 20.04 -7.39
C ARG A 74 6.13 20.92 -6.48
N ALA A 75 5.46 20.31 -5.50
CA ALA A 75 4.62 21.03 -4.54
C ALA A 75 5.43 21.55 -3.33
N LYS A 76 6.71 21.18 -3.22
CA LYS A 76 7.68 21.76 -2.30
C LYS A 76 8.41 22.90 -2.97
#